data_AF-A0A968PVX4-F1
#
_entry.id   AF-A0A968PVX4-F1
#
_cell.length_a   1.000
_cell.length_b   1.000
_cell.length_c   1.000
_cell.angle_alpha   90.00
_cell.angle_beta   90.00
_cell.angle_gamma   90.00
#
_symmetry.space_group_name_H-M   'P 1'
#
loop_
_entity.id
_entity.type
_entity.pdbx_description
1 polymer ?
#
loop_
_entity_poly.entity_id
_entity_poly.type
_entity_poly.pdbx_seq_one_letter_code
_entity_poly.pdbx_strand_id
1 'polypeptide(L)' 'RQNQPLDSDPGTIRGDYGIDIGRNIIHGSDAVETAEREIALFQPAELISWTSSTQTWTYE' A
#
# COMPACT_ATOMS: atom_id res chain seq x y z
N ARG A 1 4.86 -11.75 7.25
CA ARG A 1 5.08 -10.39 6.70
C ARG A 1 6.30 -10.45 5.78
N GLN A 2 6.14 -10.17 4.48
CA GLN A 2 7.26 -10.17 3.52
C GLN A 2 7.91 -8.78 3.46
N ASN A 3 8.68 -8.43 4.49
CA ASN A 3 9.42 -7.15 4.55
C ASN A 3 10.81 -7.23 3.91
N GLN A 4 11.36 -8.43 3.82
CA GLN A 4 12.62 -8.74 3.16
C GLN A 4 12.35 -9.02 1.68
N PRO A 5 12.97 -8.26 0.74
CA PRO A 5 12.80 -8.52 -0.69
C PRO A 5 13.16 -9.94 -1.11
N LEU A 6 14.23 -10.50 -0.54
CA LEU A 6 14.69 -11.86 -0.84
C LEU A 6 13.71 -12.96 -0.44
N ASP A 7 12.82 -12.68 0.52
CA ASP A 7 11.77 -13.60 0.96
C ASP A 7 10.41 -13.25 0.31
N SER A 8 10.40 -12.29 -0.62
CA SER A 8 9.18 -11.83 -1.28
C SER A 8 8.95 -12.59 -2.59
N ASP A 9 7.70 -12.98 -2.85
CA ASP A 9 7.38 -13.79 -4.03
C ASP A 9 7.53 -12.98 -5.34
N PRO A 10 7.95 -13.60 -6.47
CA PRO A 10 7.91 -12.97 -7.79
C PRO A 10 6.50 -12.47 -8.14
N GLY A 11 6.41 -11.32 -8.82
CA GLY A 11 5.16 -10.62 -9.10
C GLY A 11 4.69 -9.68 -7.98
N THR A 12 5.28 -9.76 -6.79
CA THR A 12 5.12 -8.71 -5.76
C THR A 12 6.08 -7.56 -6.04
N ILE A 13 5.72 -6.34 -5.61
CA ILE A 13 6.58 -5.15 -5.79
C ILE A 13 7.99 -5.37 -5.22
N ARG A 14 8.09 -6.01 -4.05
CA ARG A 14 9.39 -6.24 -3.40
C ARG A 14 10.17 -7.38 -4.03
N GLY A 15 9.51 -8.44 -4.50
CA GLY A 15 10.17 -9.55 -5.20
C GLY A 15 10.74 -9.13 -6.56
N ASP A 16 10.03 -8.24 -7.27
CA ASP A 16 10.44 -7.81 -8.61
C ASP A 16 11.43 -6.63 -8.61
N TYR A 17 11.34 -5.74 -7.60
CA TYR A 17 12.10 -4.47 -7.61
C TYR A 17 13.00 -4.26 -6.38
N GLY A 18 12.90 -5.09 -5.35
CA GLY A 18 13.69 -4.97 -4.12
C GLY A 18 14.87 -5.94 -4.09
N ILE A 19 15.95 -5.54 -3.41
CA ILE A 19 17.10 -6.43 -3.13
C ILE A 19 17.45 -6.38 -1.64
N ASP A 20 17.58 -5.17 -1.09
CA ASP A 20 17.95 -4.92 0.30
C ASP A 20 16.72 -4.53 1.15
N ILE A 21 16.65 -5.02 2.40
CA ILE A 21 15.59 -4.68 3.36
C ILE A 21 15.59 -3.19 3.72
N GLY A 22 16.77 -2.55 3.77
CA GLY A 22 16.87 -1.11 4.00
C GLY A 22 16.43 -0.27 2.80
N ARG A 23 16.15 -0.91 1.65
CA ARG A 23 15.75 -0.29 0.38
C ARG A 23 14.63 -1.11 -0.28
N ASN A 24 13.59 -1.44 0.49
CA ASN A 24 12.50 -2.33 0.07
C ASN A 24 11.34 -1.60 -0.65
N ILE A 25 11.64 -0.47 -1.31
CA ILE A 25 10.80 0.30 -2.25
C ILE A 25 9.57 0.99 -1.66
N ILE A 26 8.72 0.29 -0.90
CA ILE A 26 7.41 0.79 -0.46
C ILE A 26 7.12 0.50 1.02
N HIS A 27 6.26 1.34 1.60
CA HIS A 27 5.58 1.12 2.89
C HIS A 27 4.09 0.89 2.65
N GLY A 28 3.46 0.11 3.52
CA GLY A 28 2.02 -0.05 3.59
C GLY A 28 1.63 -0.32 5.04
N SER A 29 0.53 0.29 5.50
CA SER A 29 0.02 0.11 6.85
C SER A 29 -0.29 -1.36 7.12
N ASP A 30 -0.01 -1.83 8.35
CA ASP A 30 -0.06 -3.25 8.70
C ASP A 30 -1.40 -3.71 9.32
N ALA A 31 -2.30 -2.77 9.63
CA ALA A 31 -3.64 -2.99 10.16
C ALA A 31 -4.55 -1.78 9.85
N VAL A 32 -5.85 -1.93 10.09
CA VAL A 32 -6.82 -0.83 9.89
C VAL A 32 -6.54 0.32 10.86
N GLU A 33 -6.28 -0.01 12.13
CA GLU A 33 -6.01 0.97 13.18
C GLU A 33 -4.73 1.76 12.90
N THR A 34 -3.70 1.10 12.33
CA THR A 34 -2.45 1.78 11.96
C THR A 34 -2.61 2.59 10.68
N ALA A 35 -3.45 2.16 9.73
CA ALA A 35 -3.79 2.92 8.54
C ALA A 35 -4.53 4.21 8.89
N GLU A 36 -5.56 4.14 9.74
CA GLU A 36 -6.30 5.33 10.20
C GLU A 36 -5.37 6.34 10.88
N ARG A 37 -4.47 5.86 11.74
CA ARG A 37 -3.45 6.69 12.40
C ARG A 37 -2.49 7.33 11.40
N GLU A 38 -2.02 6.59 10.39
CA GLU A 38 -1.07 7.08 9.39
C GLU A 38 -1.72 8.06 8.40
N ILE A 39 -2.95 7.80 7.97
CA ILE A 39 -3.73 8.70 7.11
C ILE A 39 -3.98 10.03 7.83
N ALA A 40 -4.25 10.01 9.14
CA ALA A 40 -4.44 11.22 9.94
C ALA A 40 -3.19 12.11 10.08
N LEU A 41 -2.01 11.65 9.65
CA LEU A 41 -0.81 12.50 9.56
C LEU A 41 -0.88 13.49 8.39
N PHE A 42 -1.71 13.22 7.38
CA PHE A 42 -1.99 14.10 6.25
C PHE A 42 -3.09 15.11 6.60
N GLN A 43 -3.18 16.20 5.82
CA GLN A 43 -4.26 17.17 5.99
C GLN A 43 -5.55 16.60 5.41
N PRO A 44 -6.71 16.76 6.08
CA PRO A 44 -7.99 16.25 5.56
C PRO A 44 -8.35 16.77 4.15
N ALA A 45 -7.89 17.98 3.80
CA ALA A 45 -8.12 18.58 2.50
C ALA A 45 -7.37 17.89 1.34
N GLU A 46 -6.37 17.05 1.63
CA GLU A 46 -5.64 16.25 0.63
C GLU A 46 -6.43 15.00 0.20
N LEU A 47 -7.46 14.61 0.96
CA LEU A 47 -8.30 13.45 0.65
C LEU A 47 -9.40 13.84 -0.33
N ILE A 48 -9.24 13.41 -1.58
CA ILE A 48 -10.16 13.72 -2.67
C ILE A 48 -11.25 12.65 -2.78
N SER A 49 -12.49 13.05 -2.53
CA SER A 49 -13.66 12.20 -2.80
C SER A 49 -14.02 12.24 -4.28
N TRP A 50 -14.15 11.06 -4.88
CA TRP A 50 -14.57 10.89 -6.26
C TRP A 50 -15.30 9.55 -6.42
N THR A 51 -16.03 9.39 -7.52
CA THR A 51 -16.74 8.15 -7.85
C THR A 51 -16.10 7.52 -9.08
N SER A 52 -15.70 6.25 -8.97
CA SER A 52 -15.11 5.54 -10.10
C SER A 52 -16.17 5.15 -11.12
N SER A 53 -15.91 5.45 -12.40
CA SER A 53 -16.77 5.02 -13.51
C SER A 53 -16.81 3.49 -13.67
N THR A 54 -15.82 2.77 -13.12
CA THR A 54 -15.75 1.31 -13.16
C THR A 54 -16.27 0.65 -11.88
N GLN A 55 -16.80 1.43 -10.93
CA GLN A 55 -17.26 0.90 -9.64
C GLN A 55 -18.27 -0.23 -9.80
N THR A 56 -19.20 -0.12 -10.77
CA THR A 56 -20.23 -1.13 -11.07
C THR A 56 -19.68 -2.42 -11.66
N TRP A 57 -18.46 -2.42 -12.20
CA TRP A 57 -17.77 -3.62 -12.69
C TRP A 57 -16.84 -4.23 -11.65
N THR A 58 -16.58 -3.51 -10.56
CA THR A 58 -15.62 -3.90 -9.51
C THR A 58 -16.31 -4.53 -8.31
N TYR A 59 -17.50 -4.03 -7.95
CA TYR A 59 -18.29 -4.48 -6.81
C TYR A 59 -19.66 -4.97 -7.31
N GLU A 60 -20.17 -6.03 -6.67
CA GLU A 60 -21.56 -6.48 -6.78
C GLU A 60 -22.49 -5.67 -5.86
#